data_AF-A0A1D3D7K4-F1
#
_entry.id   AF-A0A1D3D7K4-F1
#
_cell.length_a   1.000
_cell.length_b   1.000
_cell.length_c   1.000
_cell.angle_alpha   90.00
_cell.angle_beta   90.00
_cell.angle_gamma   90.00
#
_symmetry.space_group_name_H-M   'P 1'
#
loop_
_entity.id
_entity.type
_entity.pdbx_description
1 polymer ?
#
loop_
_entity_poly.entity_id
_entity_poly.type
_entity_poly.pdbx_seq_one_letter_code
_entity_poly.pdbx_strand_id
1 'polypeptide(L)'
;MINATLLALGSLAVVPPTFAVDIGIFYESRCPASQQFIDQQLLDIAQFANELELAKVAIHPVPYGNTKETLTQTGHYQYDCEHGPEECYLNRVEACGLGLMSEVGSMGQLCE
;
A
#
# COMPACT_ATOMS: atom_id res chain seq x y z
N MET A 1 -57.22 11.61 -9.06
CA MET A 1 -56.07 10.74 -9.34
C MET A 1 -55.15 11.48 -10.28
N ILE A 2 -54.13 12.17 -9.77
CA ILE A 2 -53.01 12.68 -10.59
C ILE A 2 -51.75 12.33 -9.81
N ASN A 3 -50.90 11.60 -10.51
CA ASN A 3 -49.78 10.80 -10.04
C ASN A 3 -48.66 11.70 -9.47
N ALA A 4 -48.11 11.33 -8.31
CA ALA A 4 -46.99 12.05 -7.70
C ALA A 4 -45.74 11.80 -8.54
N THR A 5 -45.36 12.77 -9.37
CA THR A 5 -44.09 12.77 -10.08
C THR A 5 -42.97 12.94 -9.05
N LEU A 6 -42.36 11.82 -8.68
CA LEU A 6 -41.18 11.75 -7.85
C LEU A 6 -40.01 12.39 -8.63
N LEU A 7 -39.58 13.59 -8.21
CA LEU A 7 -38.29 14.14 -8.63
C LEU A 7 -37.20 13.25 -8.00
N ALA A 8 -36.71 12.28 -8.77
CA ALA A 8 -35.50 11.57 -8.42
C ALA A 8 -34.33 12.56 -8.53
N LEU A 9 -33.99 13.19 -7.40
CA LEU A 9 -32.68 13.78 -7.19
C LEU A 9 -31.67 12.63 -7.25
N GLY A 10 -31.23 12.29 -8.46
CA GLY A 10 -30.05 11.47 -8.67
C GLY A 10 -28.86 12.26 -8.16
N SER A 11 -28.56 12.13 -6.86
CA SER A 11 -27.30 12.54 -6.29
C SER A 11 -26.21 11.74 -7.00
N LEU A 12 -25.47 12.41 -7.89
CA LEU A 12 -24.17 11.95 -8.36
C LEU A 12 -23.36 11.56 -7.12
N ALA A 13 -22.93 10.31 -7.10
CA ALA A 13 -22.12 9.75 -6.04
C ALA A 13 -20.90 10.64 -5.77
N VAL A 14 -20.59 10.80 -4.49
CA VAL A 14 -19.39 11.44 -3.97
C VAL A 14 -18.15 10.80 -4.65
N VAL A 15 -17.39 11.56 -5.45
CA VAL A 15 -16.09 11.10 -6.00
C VAL A 15 -14.94 11.75 -5.23
N PRO A 16 -14.41 11.08 -4.20
CA PRO A 16 -13.03 11.30 -3.76
C PRO A 16 -12.36 9.96 -3.39
N PRO A 17 -11.02 9.85 -3.34
CA PRO A 17 -9.99 10.79 -3.74
C PRO A 17 -9.31 10.35 -5.05
N THR A 18 -9.21 11.24 -6.04
CA THR A 18 -8.16 11.09 -7.06
C THR A 18 -6.95 11.81 -6.50
N PHE A 19 -5.97 11.06 -6.00
CA PHE A 19 -4.68 11.64 -5.66
C PHE A 19 -4.12 12.34 -6.90
N ALA A 20 -3.52 13.51 -6.70
CA ALA A 20 -2.86 14.24 -7.78
C ALA A 20 -1.53 13.57 -8.13
N VAL A 21 -0.90 12.93 -7.15
CA VAL A 21 0.38 12.24 -7.27
C VAL A 21 0.33 10.94 -6.46
N ASP A 22 0.64 9.82 -7.11
CA ASP A 22 0.81 8.53 -6.47
C ASP A 22 2.30 8.14 -6.48
N ILE A 23 2.85 7.83 -5.32
CA ILE A 23 4.25 7.45 -5.14
C ILE A 23 4.30 6.00 -4.63
N GLY A 24 4.71 5.08 -5.48
CA GLY A 24 5.01 3.70 -5.07
C GLY A 24 6.44 3.57 -4.58
N ILE A 25 6.62 3.02 -3.37
CA ILE A 25 7.93 2.80 -2.77
C ILE A 25 8.13 1.29 -2.61
N PHE A 26 8.93 0.70 -3.49
CA PHE A 26 9.25 -0.73 -3.46
C PHE A 26 10.59 -0.93 -2.77
N TYR A 27 10.60 -1.72 -1.69
CA TYR A 27 11.78 -1.85 -0.83
C TYR A 27 11.88 -3.23 -0.18
N GLU A 28 13.02 -3.53 0.44
CA GLU A 28 13.26 -4.78 1.15
C GLU A 28 13.63 -4.47 2.60
N SER A 29 13.00 -5.16 3.55
CA SER A 29 13.17 -4.94 5.00
C SER A 29 14.61 -5.09 5.49
N ARG A 30 15.46 -5.86 4.79
CA ARG A 30 16.87 -6.07 5.17
C ARG A 30 17.89 -5.51 4.17
N CYS A 31 17.45 -4.87 3.10
CA CYS A 31 18.37 -4.15 2.21
C CYS A 31 18.86 -2.87 2.89
N PRO A 32 20.19 -2.68 3.10
CA PRO A 32 20.71 -1.51 3.79
C PRO A 32 20.31 -0.17 3.13
N ALA A 33 20.25 -0.12 1.80
CA ALA A 33 19.85 1.08 1.07
C ALA A 33 18.34 1.38 1.27
N SER A 34 17.49 0.35 1.29
CA SER A 34 16.07 0.49 1.60
C SER A 34 15.86 1.02 3.02
N GLN A 35 16.54 0.45 4.01
CA GLN A 35 16.49 0.91 5.40
C GLN A 35 16.92 2.38 5.53
N GLN A 36 18.06 2.74 4.91
CA GLN A 36 18.53 4.12 4.91
C GLN A 36 17.55 5.09 4.24
N PHE A 37 16.95 4.70 3.12
CA PHE A 37 15.92 5.52 2.45
C PHE A 37 14.71 5.74 3.36
N ILE A 38 14.23 4.68 4.02
CA ILE A 38 13.09 4.79 4.94
C ILE A 38 13.45 5.71 6.11
N ASP A 39 14.55 5.42 6.80
CA ASP A 39 14.92 6.10 8.03
C ASP A 39 15.26 7.58 7.83
N GLN A 40 15.93 7.91 6.73
CA GLN A 40 16.53 9.24 6.53
C GLN A 40 15.78 10.11 5.52
N GLN A 41 14.84 9.56 4.76
CA GLN A 41 14.09 10.33 3.76
C GLN A 41 12.59 10.14 3.95
N LEU A 42 12.12 8.89 4.03
CA LEU A 42 10.68 8.64 4.13
C LEU A 42 10.10 9.03 5.49
N LEU A 43 10.83 8.80 6.59
CA LEU A 43 10.36 9.25 7.90
C LEU A 43 10.37 10.77 8.02
N ASP A 44 11.36 11.44 7.42
CA ASP A 44 11.48 12.90 7.45
C ASP A 44 10.29 13.58 6.75
N ILE A 45 9.68 12.97 5.74
CA ILE A 45 8.51 13.56 5.08
C ILE A 45 7.23 13.53 5.94
N ALA A 46 7.18 12.71 7.00
CA ALA A 46 6.02 12.62 7.87
C ALA A 46 5.73 13.97 8.58
N GLN A 47 6.75 14.81 8.76
CA GLN A 47 6.56 16.16 9.30
C GLN A 47 5.76 17.09 8.37
N PHE A 48 5.62 16.72 7.08
CA PHE A 48 4.87 17.46 6.06
C PHE A 48 3.52 16.80 5.72
N ALA A 49 2.96 15.99 6.63
CA ALA A 49 1.73 15.24 6.36
C ALA A 49 0.56 16.12 5.89
N ASN A 50 0.41 17.32 6.47
CA ASN A 50 -0.66 18.24 6.10
C ASN A 50 -0.45 18.79 4.68
N GLU A 51 0.77 19.15 4.32
CA GLU A 51 1.14 19.64 3.00
C GLU A 51 0.94 18.55 1.94
N LEU A 52 1.30 17.32 2.24
CA LEU A 52 1.09 16.15 1.38
C LEU A 52 -0.40 15.89 1.16
N GLU A 53 -1.22 15.98 2.21
CA GLU A 53 -2.68 15.83 2.12
C GLU A 53 -3.30 16.94 1.26
N LEU A 54 -2.93 18.20 1.50
CA LEU A 54 -3.40 19.35 0.72
C LEU A 54 -2.98 19.25 -0.75
N ALA A 55 -1.77 18.76 -1.02
CA ALA A 55 -1.26 18.48 -2.35
C ALA A 55 -1.85 17.19 -2.96
N LYS A 56 -2.65 16.43 -2.21
CA LYS A 56 -3.24 15.15 -2.61
C LYS A 56 -2.19 14.14 -3.07
N VAL A 57 -1.11 14.00 -2.31
CA VAL A 57 -0.08 13.00 -2.54
C VAL A 57 -0.43 11.73 -1.76
N ALA A 58 -0.45 10.59 -2.43
CA ALA A 58 -0.50 9.29 -1.79
C ALA A 58 0.83 8.57 -1.89
N ILE A 59 1.21 7.93 -0.79
CA ILE A 59 2.43 7.13 -0.69
C ILE A 59 2.04 5.70 -0.40
N HIS A 60 2.53 4.80 -1.25
CA HIS A 60 2.23 3.38 -1.24
C HIS A 60 3.52 2.60 -0.96
N PRO A 61 3.86 2.36 0.31
CA PRO A 61 4.97 1.47 0.66
C PRO A 61 4.62 0.01 0.31
N VAL A 62 5.56 -0.66 -0.35
CA VAL A 62 5.45 -2.04 -0.84
C VAL A 62 6.72 -2.81 -0.41
N PRO A 63 6.72 -3.48 0.76
CA PRO A 63 7.83 -4.29 1.23
C PRO A 63 7.88 -5.60 0.44
N TYR A 64 8.66 -5.59 -0.64
CA TYR A 64 8.76 -6.69 -1.59
C TYR A 64 10.11 -6.69 -2.31
N GLY A 65 10.43 -5.57 -2.98
CA GLY A 65 11.72 -5.34 -3.66
C GLY A 65 12.13 -6.45 -4.61
N ASN A 66 13.33 -7.01 -4.42
CA ASN A 66 13.91 -8.04 -5.29
C ASN A 66 13.46 -9.48 -4.97
N THR A 67 12.40 -9.65 -4.18
CA THR A 67 11.85 -10.98 -3.87
C THR A 67 11.45 -11.73 -5.14
N LYS A 68 11.90 -12.98 -5.27
CA LYS A 68 11.54 -13.87 -6.37
C LYS A 68 10.42 -14.81 -5.95
N GLU A 69 9.42 -14.95 -6.81
CA GLU A 69 8.30 -15.86 -6.59
C GLU A 69 8.44 -17.13 -7.43
N THR A 70 8.13 -18.26 -6.82
CA THR A 70 7.96 -19.53 -7.52
C THR A 70 6.60 -20.12 -7.18
N LEU A 71 5.75 -20.35 -8.19
CA LEU A 71 4.50 -21.06 -7.99
C LEU A 71 4.78 -22.55 -7.75
N THR A 72 4.45 -23.03 -6.55
CA THR A 72 4.62 -24.42 -6.16
C THR A 72 3.57 -25.32 -6.81
N GLN A 73 3.83 -26.62 -6.86
CA GLN A 73 2.88 -27.63 -7.38
C GLN A 73 1.56 -27.68 -6.58
N THR A 74 1.59 -27.23 -5.33
CA THR A 74 0.42 -27.11 -4.45
C THR A 74 -0.40 -25.84 -4.70
N GLY A 75 0.02 -24.96 -5.62
CA GLY A 75 -0.68 -23.72 -5.95
C GLY A 75 -0.36 -22.54 -5.03
N HIS A 76 0.60 -22.68 -4.11
CA HIS A 76 1.09 -21.61 -3.24
C HIS A 76 2.34 -20.96 -3.84
N TYR A 77 2.56 -19.68 -3.56
CA TYR A 77 3.83 -19.02 -3.89
C TYR A 77 4.88 -19.30 -2.82
N GLN A 78 6.07 -19.67 -3.27
CA GLN A 78 7.29 -19.65 -2.47
C GLN A 78 8.07 -18.37 -2.79
N TYR A 79 8.61 -17.75 -1.75
CA TYR A 79 9.33 -16.48 -1.83
C TYR A 79 10.81 -16.69 -1.49
N ASP A 80 11.69 -16.23 -2.38
CA ASP A 80 13.14 -16.22 -2.18
C ASP A 80 13.63 -14.75 -2.19
N CYS A 81 14.15 -14.29 -1.05
CA CYS A 81 14.63 -12.92 -0.85
C CYS A 81 16.17 -12.86 -0.83
N GLU A 82 16.75 -11.73 -1.22
CA GLU A 82 18.21 -11.60 -1.39
C GLU A 82 18.98 -11.71 -0.07
N HIS A 83 18.36 -11.28 1.04
CA HIS A 83 18.95 -11.33 2.39
C HIS A 83 18.39 -12.48 3.24
N GLY A 84 17.88 -13.52 2.58
CA GLY A 84 17.47 -14.79 3.20
C GLY A 84 16.06 -14.78 3.82
N PRO A 85 15.68 -15.86 4.53
CA PRO A 85 14.30 -16.08 4.96
C PRO A 85 13.80 -15.07 6.00
N GLU A 86 14.70 -14.47 6.77
CA GLU A 86 14.35 -13.42 7.72
C GLU A 86 13.83 -12.16 7.01
N GLU A 87 14.41 -11.79 5.87
CA GLU A 87 13.90 -10.69 5.04
C GLU A 87 12.51 -11.01 4.51
N CYS A 88 12.27 -12.21 3.99
CA CYS A 88 10.94 -12.59 3.52
C CYS A 88 9.90 -12.53 4.64
N TYR A 89 10.27 -12.98 5.85
CA TYR A 89 9.41 -12.89 7.02
C TYR A 89 9.10 -11.44 7.40
N LEU A 90 10.12 -10.57 7.45
CA LEU A 90 9.94 -9.16 7.80
C LEU A 90 9.19 -8.38 6.72
N ASN A 91 9.45 -8.61 5.43
CA ASN A 91 8.67 -8.06 4.32
C ASN A 91 7.17 -8.39 4.49
N ARG A 92 6.85 -9.63 4.84
CA ARG A 92 5.48 -10.07 5.12
C ARG A 92 4.88 -9.36 6.34
N VAL A 93 5.62 -9.26 7.45
CA VAL A 93 5.17 -8.56 8.66
C VAL A 93 4.84 -7.10 8.36
N GLU A 94 5.69 -6.42 7.61
CA GLU A 94 5.48 -5.03 7.21
C GLU A 94 4.28 -4.88 6.27
N ALA A 95 4.16 -5.76 5.26
CA ALA A 95 3.00 -5.79 4.37
C ALA A 95 1.69 -5.95 5.15
N CYS A 96 1.69 -6.84 6.15
CA CYS A 96 0.56 -7.02 7.05
C CYS A 96 0.24 -5.79 7.87
N GLY A 97 1.25 -5.18 8.49
CA GLY A 97 1.07 -3.95 9.26
C GLY A 97 0.41 -2.87 8.42
N LEU A 98 0.91 -2.65 7.21
CA LEU A 98 0.34 -1.69 6.26
C LEU A 98 -1.09 -2.04 5.84
N GLY A 99 -1.39 -3.33 5.62
CA GLY A 99 -2.74 -3.80 5.31
C GLY A 99 -3.75 -3.62 6.45
N LEU A 100 -3.30 -3.68 7.70
CA LEU A 100 -4.14 -3.42 8.88
C LEU A 100 -4.32 -1.92 9.16
N MET A 101 -3.35 -1.10 8.77
CA MET A 101 -3.34 0.35 8.99
C MET A 101 -4.07 1.14 7.89
N SER A 102 -4.14 0.61 6.68
CA SER A 102 -4.84 1.25 5.56
C SER A 102 -6.32 0.83 5.52
N GLU A 103 -7.22 1.77 5.21
CA GLU A 103 -8.61 1.44 4.86
C GLU A 103 -8.71 0.71 3.50
N VAL A 104 -7.59 0.54 2.79
CA VAL A 104 -7.51 -0.11 1.49
C VAL A 104 -7.21 -1.59 1.69
N GLY A 105 -8.28 -2.39 1.79
CA GLY A 105 -8.26 -3.83 2.04
C GLY A 105 -7.58 -4.73 0.97
N SER A 106 -6.70 -4.21 0.11
CA SER A 106 -5.99 -5.02 -0.90
C SER A 106 -4.57 -5.45 -0.50
N MET A 107 -3.93 -4.80 0.49
CA MET A 107 -2.60 -5.23 0.96
C MET A 107 -2.68 -6.34 2.02
N GLY A 108 -3.85 -6.51 2.65
CA GLY A 108 -4.10 -7.57 3.65
C GLY A 108 -4.00 -9.00 3.12
N GLN A 109 -3.93 -9.18 1.81
CA GLN A 109 -3.79 -10.48 1.17
C GLN A 109 -2.36 -11.04 1.20
N LEU A 110 -1.37 -10.22 1.60
CA LEU A 110 0.02 -10.65 1.84
C LEU A 110 0.22 -11.26 3.23
N CYS A 111 -0.83 -11.34 4.07
CA CYS A 111 -0.71 -11.91 5.42
C CYS A 111 -0.71 -13.43 5.51
N GLU A 112 -1.04 -14.13 4.43
CA GLU A 112 -1.09 -15.58 4.37
C GLU A 112 -0.04 -16.14 3.41
#